data_AF-A0A074YJR7-F1
#
_entry.id   AF-A0A074YJR7-F1
#
_cell.length_a   1.000
_cell.length_b   1.000
_cell.length_c   1.000
_cell.angle_alpha   90.00
_cell.angle_beta   90.00
_cell.angle_gamma   90.00
#
_symmetry.space_group_name_H-M   'P 1'
#
loop_
_entity.id
_entity.type
_entity.pdbx_description
1 polymer ?
#
loop_
_entity_poly.entity_id
_entity_poly.type
_entity_poly.pdbx_seq_one_letter_code
_entity_poly.pdbx_strand_id
1 'polypeptide(L)'
;MLPQPDAKVLRTNPQFAALWRDLTTNKIQRNGVSRDVALNSETVKMREVLHSKRVEIAEKEVLRNAVRHVAFGEDGGLTGELRETAQIVSAQLDGKLSPQDKDIVLVEVEEFMNNIDTIRAAVGSHMEQNMVLLCQILDPTQQQPDPATLPVHAQALQADVEEAKWQLGVKRIELASTLTQLLKTNAQLLQTCIRILEQVVHGSWRKDWRSDCW
;
A
#
# COMPACT_ATOMS: atom_id res chain seq x y z
N MET A 1 9.16 -8.25 -20.67
CA MET A 1 9.81 -9.51 -21.11
C MET A 1 11.26 -9.49 -20.64
N LEU A 2 11.70 -10.51 -19.91
CA LEU A 2 13.12 -10.60 -19.55
C LEU A 2 13.95 -10.92 -20.82
N PRO A 3 15.09 -10.25 -21.04
CA PRO A 3 15.93 -10.49 -22.20
C PRO A 3 16.48 -11.92 -22.18
N GLN A 4 16.47 -12.61 -23.33
CA GLN A 4 16.99 -13.98 -23.40
C GLN A 4 18.50 -14.02 -23.11
N PRO A 5 18.97 -14.85 -22.17
CA PRO A 5 20.39 -15.01 -21.89
C PRO A 5 21.10 -15.69 -23.05
N ASP A 6 22.38 -15.37 -23.22
CA ASP A 6 23.22 -15.94 -24.26
C ASP A 6 23.41 -17.46 -24.06
N ALA A 7 23.35 -18.22 -25.16
CA ALA A 7 23.36 -19.67 -25.16
C ALA A 7 24.65 -20.27 -24.59
N LYS A 8 25.78 -19.53 -24.67
CA LYS A 8 27.04 -19.91 -24.02
C LYS A 8 26.93 -19.85 -22.49
N VAL A 9 26.27 -18.84 -21.93
CA VAL A 9 26.14 -18.65 -20.48
C VAL A 9 25.26 -19.74 -19.85
N LEU A 10 24.18 -20.13 -20.55
CA LEU A 10 23.30 -21.22 -20.12
C LEU A 10 23.97 -22.59 -20.14
N ARG A 11 24.95 -22.81 -21.02
CA ARG A 11 25.73 -24.07 -21.08
C ARG A 11 26.83 -24.13 -20.02
N THR A 12 27.47 -23.00 -19.73
CA THR A 12 28.54 -22.92 -18.74
C THR A 12 28.01 -22.97 -17.31
N ASN A 13 26.80 -22.47 -17.06
CA ASN A 13 26.16 -22.49 -15.74
C ASN A 13 24.81 -23.23 -15.75
N PRO A 14 24.81 -24.56 -15.52
CA PRO A 14 23.59 -25.38 -15.58
C PRO A 14 22.60 -25.04 -14.46
N GLN A 15 23.07 -24.56 -13.30
CA GLN A 15 22.19 -24.11 -12.21
C GLN A 15 21.44 -22.83 -12.58
N PHE A 16 22.12 -21.87 -13.21
CA PHE A 16 21.48 -20.67 -13.74
C PHE A 16 20.48 -21.01 -14.85
N ALA A 17 20.77 -21.97 -15.73
CA ALA A 17 19.83 -22.41 -16.74
C ALA A 17 18.57 -23.08 -16.15
N ALA A 18 18.72 -23.86 -15.07
CA ALA A 18 17.59 -24.44 -14.35
C ALA A 18 16.74 -23.35 -13.68
N LEU A 19 17.37 -22.38 -13.01
CA LEU A 19 16.70 -21.24 -12.38
C LEU A 19 15.99 -20.35 -13.40
N TRP A 20 16.65 -20.05 -14.52
CA TRP A 20 16.06 -19.26 -15.61
C TRP A 20 14.83 -19.95 -16.20
N ARG A 21 14.91 -21.28 -16.39
CA ARG A 21 13.77 -22.08 -16.86
C ARG A 21 12.64 -22.05 -15.83
N ASP A 22 12.92 -22.26 -14.55
CA ASP A 22 11.91 -22.20 -13.48
C ASP A 22 11.27 -20.81 -13.36
N LEU A 23 12.07 -19.74 -13.44
CA LEU A 23 11.58 -18.37 -13.42
C LEU A 23 10.65 -18.07 -14.60
N THR A 24 11.04 -18.46 -15.81
CA THR A 24 10.29 -18.17 -17.04
C THR A 24 9.10 -19.09 -17.30
N THR A 25 9.07 -20.29 -16.70
CA THR A 25 7.95 -21.24 -16.85
C THR A 25 7.00 -21.26 -15.66
N ASN A 26 7.51 -21.24 -14.43
CA ASN A 26 6.69 -21.37 -13.22
C ASN A 26 6.43 -20.05 -12.50
N LYS A 27 7.42 -19.13 -12.46
CA LYS A 27 7.37 -17.99 -11.53
C LYS A 27 7.03 -16.64 -12.16
N ILE A 28 7.08 -16.46 -13.48
CA ILE A 28 6.87 -15.15 -14.14
C ILE A 28 5.87 -15.31 -15.30
N GLN A 29 4.87 -14.41 -15.39
CA GLN A 29 3.96 -14.29 -16.52
C GLN A 29 4.65 -13.61 -17.71
N ARG A 30 4.11 -13.78 -18.93
CA ARG A 30 4.72 -13.28 -20.18
C ARG A 30 4.98 -11.75 -20.20
N ASN A 31 4.27 -10.99 -19.38
CA ASN A 31 4.43 -9.54 -19.17
C ASN A 31 5.61 -9.16 -18.25
N GLY A 32 6.28 -10.11 -17.59
CA GLY A 32 7.37 -9.84 -16.65
C GLY A 32 6.92 -9.61 -15.21
N VAL A 33 5.62 -9.76 -14.92
CA VAL A 33 5.10 -9.79 -13.56
C VAL A 33 5.28 -11.21 -13.04
N SER A 34 5.72 -11.38 -11.79
CA SER A 34 5.71 -12.70 -11.15
C SER A 34 4.33 -13.32 -11.35
N ARG A 35 4.25 -14.58 -11.81
CA ARG A 35 3.01 -15.35 -11.68
C ARG A 35 2.64 -15.24 -10.22
N ASP A 36 1.46 -14.66 -9.95
CA ASP A 36 0.77 -14.93 -8.70
C ASP A 36 0.86 -16.44 -8.57
N VAL A 37 1.64 -16.88 -7.58
CA VAL A 37 1.66 -18.28 -7.16
C VAL A 37 0.19 -18.55 -6.93
N ALA A 38 -0.44 -19.22 -7.90
CA ALA A 38 -1.86 -19.49 -7.88
C ALA A 38 -2.13 -19.98 -6.47
N LEU A 39 -2.84 -19.15 -5.70
CA LEU A 39 -2.89 -19.27 -4.25
C LEU A 39 -3.15 -20.74 -3.96
N ASN A 40 -2.15 -21.43 -3.38
CA ASN A 40 -2.36 -22.76 -2.86
C ASN A 40 -3.67 -22.68 -2.05
N SER A 41 -4.59 -23.63 -2.19
CA SER A 41 -5.93 -23.49 -1.58
C SER A 41 -5.82 -23.17 -0.07
N GLU A 42 -4.76 -23.65 0.57
CA GLU A 42 -4.32 -23.31 1.91
C GLU A 42 -3.96 -21.82 2.12
N THR A 43 -3.27 -21.18 1.18
CA THR A 43 -2.96 -19.73 1.22
C THR A 43 -4.19 -18.85 0.99
N VAL A 44 -5.17 -19.28 0.18
CA VAL A 44 -6.47 -18.59 0.08
C VAL A 44 -7.18 -18.65 1.42
N LYS A 45 -7.34 -19.86 1.98
CA LYS A 45 -7.98 -20.08 3.28
C LYS A 45 -7.29 -19.31 4.40
N MET A 46 -5.95 -19.32 4.42
CA MET A 46 -5.18 -18.55 5.39
C MET A 46 -5.43 -17.04 5.23
N ARG A 47 -5.50 -16.53 3.99
CA ARG A 47 -5.82 -15.12 3.74
C ARG A 47 -7.22 -14.76 4.22
N GLU A 48 -8.21 -15.62 4.00
CA GLU A 48 -9.57 -15.43 4.52
C GLU A 48 -9.58 -15.38 6.04
N VAL A 49 -8.93 -16.33 6.72
CA VAL A 49 -8.80 -16.34 8.19
C VAL A 49 -8.12 -15.08 8.69
N LEU A 50 -7.01 -14.67 8.06
CA LEU A 50 -6.30 -13.44 8.42
C LEU A 50 -7.18 -12.20 8.19
N HIS A 51 -7.97 -12.18 7.12
CA HIS A 51 -8.91 -11.09 6.87
C HIS A 51 -9.98 -11.03 7.96
N SER A 52 -10.63 -12.15 8.29
CA SER A 52 -11.60 -12.21 9.39
C SER A 52 -10.98 -11.76 10.72
N LYS A 53 -9.75 -12.17 11.02
CA LYS A 53 -9.06 -11.73 12.25
C LYS A 53 -8.72 -10.24 12.23
N ARG A 54 -8.36 -9.68 11.08
CA ARG A 54 -8.12 -8.23 10.93
C ARG A 54 -9.41 -7.44 11.11
N VAL A 55 -10.53 -7.93 10.58
CA VAL A 55 -11.86 -7.32 10.79
C VAL A 55 -12.22 -7.36 12.27
N GLU A 56 -12.09 -8.53 12.91
CA GLU A 56 -12.36 -8.68 14.36
C GLU A 56 -11.51 -7.72 15.22
N ILE A 57 -10.22 -7.58 14.90
CA ILE A 57 -9.34 -6.64 15.62
C ILE A 57 -9.76 -5.19 15.35
N ALA A 58 -10.06 -4.84 14.10
CA ALA A 58 -10.49 -3.50 13.73
C ALA A 58 -11.80 -3.11 14.43
N GLU A 59 -12.78 -4.02 14.48
CA GLU A 59 -14.04 -3.81 15.21
C GLU A 59 -13.80 -3.55 16.70
N LYS A 60 -12.93 -4.36 17.33
CA LYS A 60 -12.57 -4.17 18.75
C LYS A 60 -11.86 -2.84 18.99
N GLU A 61 -10.93 -2.45 18.12
CA GLU A 61 -10.22 -1.16 18.24
C GLU A 61 -11.16 0.03 18.03
N VAL A 62 -12.10 -0.05 17.07
CA VAL A 62 -13.13 0.99 16.87
C VAL A 62 -13.98 1.15 18.12
N LEU A 63 -14.48 0.05 18.69
CA LEU A 63 -15.27 0.09 19.92
C LEU A 63 -14.46 0.61 21.10
N ARG A 64 -13.21 0.15 21.26
CA ARG A 64 -12.31 0.61 22.33
C ARG A 64 -12.05 2.12 22.22
N ASN A 65 -11.78 2.63 21.03
CA ASN A 65 -11.58 4.05 20.79
C ASN A 65 -12.86 4.86 21.06
N ALA A 66 -14.03 4.32 20.70
CA ALA A 66 -15.30 4.97 20.98
C ALA A 66 -15.61 5.03 22.49
N VAL A 67 -15.40 3.94 23.22
CA VAL A 67 -15.52 3.91 24.70
C VAL A 67 -14.54 4.88 25.34
N ARG A 68 -13.29 4.93 24.84
CA ARG A 68 -12.29 5.87 25.33
C ARG A 68 -12.69 7.33 25.09
N HIS A 69 -13.26 7.65 23.93
CA HIS A 69 -13.77 8.99 23.66
C HIS A 69 -14.92 9.36 24.60
N VAL A 70 -15.86 8.44 24.81
CA VAL A 70 -16.99 8.65 25.73
C VAL A 70 -16.52 8.81 27.19
N ALA A 71 -15.46 8.10 27.60
CA ALA A 71 -14.90 8.16 28.94
C ALA A 71 -14.07 9.43 29.22
N PHE A 72 -13.25 9.86 28.25
CA PHE A 72 -12.29 10.97 28.43
C PHE A 72 -12.70 12.27 27.70
N GLY A 73 -13.67 12.23 26.80
CA GLY A 73 -14.13 13.37 26.01
C GLY A 73 -15.00 14.33 26.80
N GLU A 74 -14.85 15.62 26.54
CA GLU A 74 -15.66 16.68 27.17
C GLU A 74 -17.14 16.55 26.79
N ASP A 75 -17.42 16.10 25.56
CA ASP A 75 -18.76 15.91 25.00
C ASP A 75 -19.29 14.46 25.14
N GLY A 76 -18.64 13.62 25.93
CA GLY A 76 -18.87 12.16 25.99
C GLY A 76 -20.25 11.71 26.50
N GLY A 77 -21.17 12.62 26.85
CA GLY A 77 -22.55 12.30 27.24
C GLY A 77 -22.72 11.58 28.59
N LEU A 78 -21.68 10.93 29.13
CA LEU A 78 -21.67 10.32 30.45
C LEU A 78 -21.38 11.35 31.54
N THR A 79 -22.13 11.33 32.64
CA THR A 79 -21.97 12.26 33.77
C THR A 79 -21.47 11.55 35.02
N GLY A 80 -20.68 12.24 35.84
CA GLY A 80 -20.30 11.82 37.20
C GLY A 80 -19.63 10.45 37.28
N GLU A 81 -20.14 9.62 38.20
CA GLU A 81 -19.60 8.30 38.59
C GLU A 81 -19.53 7.32 37.41
N LEU A 82 -20.47 7.38 36.46
CA LEU A 82 -20.46 6.55 35.25
C LEU A 82 -19.30 6.89 34.30
N ARG A 83 -18.85 8.15 34.31
CA ARG A 83 -17.68 8.56 33.52
C ARG A 83 -16.40 8.01 34.15
N GLU A 84 -16.29 8.07 35.47
CA GLU A 84 -15.12 7.58 36.21
C GLU A 84 -14.97 6.06 36.07
N THR A 85 -16.06 5.30 36.22
CA THR A 85 -16.06 3.84 35.98
C THR A 85 -15.70 3.52 34.52
N ALA A 86 -16.24 4.26 33.54
CA ALA A 86 -15.87 4.09 32.14
C ALA A 86 -14.39 4.42 31.85
N GLN A 87 -13.78 5.38 32.55
CA GLN A 87 -12.34 5.70 32.43
C GLN A 87 -11.47 4.57 32.97
N ILE A 88 -11.83 4.00 34.11
CA ILE A 88 -11.12 2.88 34.73
C ILE A 88 -11.21 1.64 33.82
N VAL A 89 -12.40 1.31 33.32
CA VAL A 89 -12.61 0.21 32.37
C VAL A 89 -11.86 0.47 31.06
N SER A 90 -11.85 1.69 30.54
CA SER A 90 -11.07 2.06 29.35
C SER A 90 -9.57 1.89 29.57
N ALA A 91 -9.04 2.25 30.74
CA ALA A 91 -7.64 2.03 31.12
C ALA A 91 -7.30 0.52 31.22
N GLN A 92 -8.26 -0.29 31.66
CA GLN A 92 -8.13 -1.76 31.72
C GLN A 92 -8.08 -2.35 30.31
N LEU A 93 -8.98 -1.91 29.43
CA LEU A 93 -8.99 -2.29 28.02
C LEU A 93 -7.70 -1.85 27.33
N ASP A 94 -7.13 -0.69 27.69
CA ASP A 94 -5.83 -0.18 27.24
C ASP A 94 -4.63 -1.03 27.69
N GLY A 95 -4.84 -1.98 28.62
CA GLY A 95 -3.77 -2.81 29.19
C GLY A 95 -2.83 -2.03 30.09
N LYS A 96 -3.25 -0.86 30.59
CA LYS A 96 -2.44 0.02 31.45
C LYS A 96 -2.52 -0.35 32.93
N LEU A 97 -3.42 -1.25 33.31
CA LEU A 97 -3.58 -1.74 34.68
C LEU A 97 -2.64 -2.92 34.98
N SER A 98 -1.98 -2.86 36.15
CA SER A 98 -1.17 -3.96 36.66
C SER A 98 -2.05 -5.19 36.92
N PRO A 99 -1.56 -6.43 36.74
CA PRO A 99 -2.33 -7.64 37.03
C PRO A 99 -2.85 -7.73 38.48
N GLN A 100 -2.25 -7.02 39.44
CA GLN A 100 -2.72 -6.94 40.82
C GLN A 100 -3.93 -6.01 41.01
N ASP A 101 -4.08 -5.00 40.15
CA ASP A 101 -5.16 -4.01 40.22
C ASP A 101 -6.43 -4.53 39.53
N LYS A 102 -6.36 -5.67 38.83
CA LYS A 102 -7.49 -6.26 38.11
C LYS A 102 -8.61 -6.72 39.04
N ASP A 103 -8.26 -7.22 40.21
CA ASP A 103 -9.24 -7.69 41.21
C ASP A 103 -9.92 -6.51 41.91
N ILE A 104 -9.23 -5.36 42.00
CA ILE A 104 -9.76 -4.13 42.61
C ILE A 104 -10.82 -3.50 41.69
N VAL A 105 -10.57 -3.51 40.39
CA VAL A 105 -11.41 -2.88 39.35
C VAL A 105 -12.70 -3.69 39.03
N LEU A 106 -12.88 -4.86 39.65
CA LEU A 106 -14.05 -5.72 39.39
C LEU A 106 -15.38 -5.04 39.73
N VAL A 107 -15.40 -4.20 40.78
CA VAL A 107 -16.61 -3.48 41.21
C VAL A 107 -17.03 -2.47 40.15
N GLU A 108 -16.07 -1.71 39.61
CA GLU A 108 -16.28 -0.73 38.56
C GLU A 108 -16.67 -1.38 37.23
N VAL A 109 -16.19 -2.60 36.96
CA VAL A 109 -16.61 -3.40 35.80
C VAL A 109 -18.07 -3.87 35.96
N GLU A 110 -18.47 -4.32 37.14
CA GLU A 110 -19.87 -4.70 37.40
C GLU A 110 -20.80 -3.50 37.28
N GLU A 111 -20.41 -2.35 37.82
CA GLU A 111 -21.18 -1.10 37.70
C GLU A 111 -21.27 -0.60 36.25
N PHE A 112 -20.19 -0.71 35.49
CA PHE A 112 -20.16 -0.43 34.06
C PHE A 112 -21.11 -1.35 33.29
N MET A 113 -21.11 -2.66 33.61
CA MET A 113 -22.00 -3.64 32.97
C MET A 113 -23.47 -3.43 33.35
N ASN A 114 -23.76 -2.98 34.57
CA ASN A 114 -25.12 -2.64 35.00
C ASN A 114 -25.68 -1.42 34.26
N ASN A 115 -24.82 -0.51 33.79
CA ASN A 115 -25.18 0.71 33.06
C ASN A 115 -24.85 0.65 31.56
N ILE A 116 -24.65 -0.57 31.02
CA ILE A 116 -24.16 -0.78 29.66
C ILE A 116 -25.06 -0.14 28.59
N ASP A 117 -26.37 -0.06 28.81
CA ASP A 117 -27.30 0.52 27.84
C ASP A 117 -27.09 2.03 27.67
N THR A 118 -26.84 2.75 28.76
CA THR A 118 -26.52 4.19 28.74
C THR A 118 -25.20 4.45 28.03
N ILE A 119 -24.19 3.62 28.33
CA ILE A 119 -22.86 3.71 27.71
C ILE A 119 -22.95 3.36 26.22
N ARG A 120 -23.74 2.35 25.87
CA ARG A 120 -24.01 1.97 24.48
C ARG A 120 -24.68 3.10 23.72
N ALA A 121 -25.66 3.80 24.32
CA ALA A 121 -26.31 4.95 23.68
C ALA A 121 -25.31 6.09 23.42
N ALA A 122 -24.45 6.41 24.40
CA ALA A 122 -23.40 7.43 24.25
C ALA A 122 -22.37 7.04 23.17
N VAL A 123 -21.88 5.80 23.19
CA VAL A 123 -20.96 5.26 22.17
C VAL A 123 -21.60 5.27 20.79
N GLY A 124 -22.87 4.87 20.69
CA GLY A 124 -23.65 4.88 19.45
C GLY A 124 -23.76 6.28 18.87
N SER A 125 -24.11 7.28 19.69
CA SER A 125 -24.19 8.68 19.27
C SER A 125 -22.84 9.21 18.77
N HIS A 126 -21.74 8.90 19.45
CA HIS A 126 -20.40 9.26 19.00
C HIS A 126 -20.01 8.56 17.67
N MET A 127 -20.36 7.28 17.51
CA MET A 127 -20.13 6.56 16.25
C MET A 127 -20.94 7.14 15.10
N GLU A 128 -22.20 7.53 15.33
CA GLU A 128 -23.04 8.21 14.35
C GLU A 128 -22.44 9.57 13.95
N GLN A 129 -21.95 10.35 14.90
CA GLN A 129 -21.25 11.61 14.63
C GLN A 129 -20.00 11.39 13.77
N ASN A 130 -19.17 10.41 14.12
CA ASN A 130 -17.99 10.07 13.30
C ASN A 130 -18.38 9.63 11.89
N MET A 131 -19.47 8.88 11.74
CA MET A 131 -19.98 8.48 10.44
C MET A 131 -20.40 9.69 9.61
N VAL A 132 -21.12 10.64 10.21
CA VAL A 132 -21.49 11.91 9.58
C VAL A 132 -20.25 12.71 9.15
N LEU A 133 -19.24 12.83 10.02
CA LEU A 133 -18.00 13.53 9.71
C LEU A 133 -17.24 12.85 8.57
N LEU A 134 -17.18 11.51 8.54
CA LEU A 134 -16.57 10.78 7.44
C LEU A 134 -17.31 11.01 6.12
N CYS A 135 -18.65 11.03 6.13
CA CYS A 135 -19.43 11.40 4.94
C CYS A 135 -19.14 12.84 4.49
N GLN A 136 -19.00 13.79 5.41
CA GLN A 136 -18.66 15.18 5.07
C GLN A 136 -17.24 15.34 4.52
N ILE A 137 -16.27 14.54 4.99
CA ILE A 137 -14.90 14.55 4.46
C ILE A 137 -14.88 14.01 3.03
N LEU A 138 -15.68 12.98 2.75
CA LEU A 138 -15.78 12.41 1.40
C LEU A 138 -16.46 13.38 0.43
N ASP A 139 -17.58 13.99 0.83
CA ASP A 139 -18.33 14.94 0.02
C ASP A 139 -18.73 16.18 0.83
N PRO A 140 -17.91 17.25 0.82
CA PRO A 140 -18.15 18.44 1.64
C PRO A 140 -19.38 19.26 1.19
N THR A 141 -19.94 18.94 0.03
CA THR A 141 -21.11 19.62 -0.55
C THR A 141 -22.44 18.92 -0.24
N GLN A 142 -22.40 17.70 0.29
CA GLN A 142 -23.61 16.92 0.53
C GLN A 142 -24.29 17.35 1.83
N GLN A 143 -25.48 17.94 1.72
CA GLN A 143 -26.25 18.48 2.84
C GLN A 143 -26.86 17.42 3.77
N GLN A 144 -27.08 16.20 3.26
CA GLN A 144 -27.57 15.07 4.04
C GLN A 144 -26.64 13.86 3.84
N PRO A 145 -25.83 13.51 4.86
CA PRO A 145 -24.92 12.38 4.79
C PRO A 145 -25.74 11.09 4.81
N ASP A 146 -25.60 10.28 3.75
CA ASP A 146 -26.16 8.93 3.73
C ASP A 146 -25.07 7.93 4.16
N PRO A 147 -25.21 7.27 5.32
CA PRO A 147 -24.24 6.29 5.80
C PRO A 147 -24.09 5.06 4.88
N ALA A 148 -25.12 4.75 4.07
CA ALA A 148 -25.12 3.56 3.21
C ALA A 148 -24.22 3.72 1.98
N THR A 149 -23.88 4.95 1.57
CA THR A 149 -23.08 5.22 0.36
C THR A 149 -21.57 5.17 0.63
N LEU A 150 -21.16 5.23 1.90
CA LEU A 150 -19.76 5.31 2.32
C LEU A 150 -18.91 4.10 1.87
N PRO A 151 -19.37 2.83 2.00
CA PRO A 151 -18.60 1.69 1.53
C PRO A 151 -18.37 1.68 0.02
N VAL A 152 -19.38 2.12 -0.75
CA VAL A 152 -19.30 2.19 -2.21
C VAL A 152 -18.29 3.25 -2.65
N HIS A 153 -18.34 4.44 -2.05
CA HIS A 153 -17.38 5.50 -2.33
C HIS A 153 -15.95 5.12 -1.91
N ALA A 154 -15.79 4.47 -0.75
CA ALA A 154 -14.49 3.98 -0.31
C ALA A 154 -13.91 2.94 -1.28
N GLN A 155 -14.74 2.03 -1.81
CA GLN A 155 -14.32 1.06 -2.83
C GLN A 155 -13.95 1.73 -4.15
N ALA A 156 -14.72 2.73 -4.60
CA ALA A 156 -14.41 3.52 -5.79
C ALA A 156 -13.08 4.26 -5.65
N LEU A 157 -12.87 4.95 -4.53
CA LEU A 157 -11.61 5.65 -4.23
C LEU A 157 -10.42 4.67 -4.18
N GLN A 158 -10.62 3.49 -3.59
CA GLN A 158 -9.58 2.47 -3.57
C GLN A 158 -9.23 1.98 -4.98
N ALA A 159 -10.23 1.78 -5.85
CA ALA A 159 -10.01 1.43 -7.25
C ALA A 159 -9.25 2.54 -8.00
N ASP A 160 -9.63 3.80 -7.81
CA ASP A 160 -8.95 4.96 -8.41
C ASP A 160 -7.49 5.07 -7.97
N VAL A 161 -7.21 4.82 -6.68
CA VAL A 161 -5.84 4.81 -6.15
C VAL A 161 -5.01 3.69 -6.75
N GLU A 162 -5.56 2.48 -6.87
CA GLU A 162 -4.85 1.36 -7.50
C GLU A 162 -4.61 1.61 -9.00
N GLU A 163 -5.58 2.19 -9.71
CA GLU A 163 -5.42 2.60 -11.10
C GLU A 163 -4.33 3.69 -11.23
N ALA A 164 -4.35 4.72 -10.37
CA ALA A 164 -3.34 5.77 -10.37
C ALA A 164 -1.93 5.21 -10.09
N LYS A 165 -1.80 4.24 -9.17
CA LYS A 165 -0.53 3.53 -8.93
C LYS A 165 -0.07 2.74 -10.15
N TRP A 166 -1.00 2.05 -10.82
CA TRP A 166 -0.71 1.32 -12.04
C TRP A 166 -0.20 2.25 -13.15
N GLN A 167 -0.92 3.34 -13.41
CA GLN A 167 -0.53 4.36 -14.40
C GLN A 167 0.83 4.97 -14.08
N LEU A 168 1.11 5.26 -12.81
CA LEU A 168 2.42 5.75 -12.38
C LEU A 168 3.52 4.72 -12.70
N GLY A 169 3.26 3.43 -12.47
CA GLY A 169 4.17 2.34 -12.84
C GLY A 169 4.46 2.30 -14.34
N VAL A 170 3.42 2.38 -15.16
CA VAL A 170 3.55 2.43 -16.64
C VAL A 170 4.38 3.63 -17.08
N LYS A 171 4.10 4.82 -16.54
CA LYS A 171 4.83 6.05 -16.87
C LYS A 171 6.29 6.00 -16.46
N ARG A 172 6.62 5.36 -15.33
CA ARG A 172 8.02 5.15 -14.92
C ARG A 172 8.77 4.24 -15.91
N ILE A 173 8.12 3.21 -16.44
CA ILE A 173 8.72 2.32 -17.44
C ILE A 173 8.94 3.07 -18.77
N GLU A 174 7.95 3.87 -19.20
CA GLU A 174 8.03 4.71 -20.40
C GLU A 174 9.17 5.76 -20.28
N LEU A 175 9.33 6.38 -19.11
CA LEU A 175 10.43 7.30 -18.85
C LEU A 175 11.79 6.59 -18.91
N ALA A 176 11.91 5.40 -18.31
CA ALA A 176 13.16 4.64 -18.34
C ALA A 176 13.54 4.21 -19.77
N SER A 177 12.57 3.82 -20.60
CA SER A 177 12.82 3.43 -21.99
C SER A 177 13.26 4.62 -22.85
N THR A 178 12.59 5.76 -22.74
CA THR A 178 12.94 7.01 -23.44
C THR A 178 14.33 7.52 -23.02
N LEU A 179 14.66 7.49 -21.73
CA LEU A 179 16.00 7.85 -21.25
C LEU A 179 17.08 6.90 -21.79
N THR A 180 16.81 5.61 -21.86
CA THR A 180 17.72 4.63 -22.46
C THR A 180 17.94 4.91 -23.95
N GLN A 181 16.89 5.29 -24.68
CA GLN A 181 16.99 5.68 -26.08
C GLN A 181 17.82 6.95 -26.25
N LEU A 182 17.64 7.96 -25.39
CA LEU A 182 18.43 9.19 -25.38
C LEU A 182 19.92 8.91 -25.11
N LEU A 183 20.23 8.05 -24.13
CA LEU A 183 21.61 7.66 -23.85
C LEU A 183 22.24 6.95 -25.05
N LYS A 184 21.48 6.08 -25.73
CA LYS A 184 21.93 5.39 -26.93
C LYS A 184 22.23 6.36 -28.08
N THR A 185 21.35 7.34 -28.33
CA THR A 185 21.58 8.33 -29.38
C THR A 185 22.76 9.24 -29.05
N ASN A 186 22.92 9.64 -27.79
CA ASN A 186 24.08 10.42 -27.34
C ASN A 186 25.40 9.64 -27.50
N ALA A 187 25.41 8.35 -27.15
CA ALA A 187 26.57 7.50 -27.36
C ALA A 187 26.93 7.37 -28.86
N GLN A 188 25.92 7.24 -29.74
CA GLN A 188 26.13 7.22 -31.19
C GLN A 188 26.71 8.54 -31.71
N LEU A 189 26.21 9.68 -31.22
CA LEU A 189 26.70 11.01 -31.59
C LEU A 189 28.16 11.22 -31.14
N LEU A 190 28.50 10.85 -29.90
CA LEU A 190 29.89 10.91 -29.44
C LEU A 190 30.79 10.01 -30.28
N GLN A 191 30.33 8.81 -30.63
CA GLN A 191 31.10 7.89 -31.46
C GLN A 191 31.31 8.43 -32.89
N THR A 192 30.32 9.07 -33.50
CA THR A 192 30.49 9.72 -34.81
C THR A 192 31.40 10.94 -34.73
N CYS A 193 31.27 11.78 -33.70
CA CYS A 193 32.17 12.90 -33.46
C CYS A 193 33.63 12.43 -33.31
N ILE A 194 33.88 11.41 -32.50
CA ILE A 194 35.22 10.82 -32.34
C ILE A 194 35.74 10.31 -33.68
N ARG A 195 34.94 9.54 -34.43
CA ARG A 195 35.36 9.05 -35.76
C ARG A 195 35.69 10.17 -36.73
N ILE A 196 34.91 11.25 -36.75
CA ILE A 196 35.18 12.42 -37.60
C ILE A 196 36.48 13.09 -37.17
N LEU A 197 36.69 13.29 -35.87
CA LEU A 197 37.94 13.85 -35.35
C LEU A 197 39.14 12.98 -35.70
N GLU A 198 39.03 11.66 -35.53
CA GLU A 198 40.06 10.69 -35.95
C GLU A 198 40.34 10.77 -37.46
N GLN A 199 39.31 10.84 -38.30
CA GLN A 199 39.47 10.96 -39.75
C GLN A 199 40.13 12.28 -40.18
N VAL A 200 39.81 13.39 -39.50
CA VAL A 200 40.38 14.72 -39.75
C VAL A 200 41.83 14.80 -39.26
N VAL A 201 42.13 14.29 -38.07
CA VAL A 201 43.46 14.32 -37.45
C VAL A 201 44.41 13.32 -38.10
N HIS A 202 43.96 12.10 -38.39
CA HIS A 202 44.77 11.05 -39.01
C HIS A 202 44.79 11.10 -40.55
N GLY A 203 44.22 12.14 -41.16
CA GLY A 203 44.54 12.55 -42.52
C GLY A 203 43.88 11.74 -43.64
N SER A 204 42.78 11.04 -43.38
CA SER A 204 41.99 10.40 -44.44
C SER A 204 41.52 11.43 -45.48
N TRP A 205 41.21 12.65 -45.04
CA TRP A 205 40.85 13.77 -45.89
C TRP A 205 42.05 14.52 -46.49
N ARG A 206 43.31 14.14 -46.22
CA ARG A 206 44.48 14.74 -46.90
C ARG A 206 44.91 13.95 -48.14
N LYS A 207 44.39 12.75 -48.37
CA LYS A 207 44.78 11.90 -49.49
C LYS A 207 43.95 12.10 -50.76
N ASP A 208 42.68 12.50 -50.65
CA ASP A 208 41.85 12.72 -51.85
C ASP A 208 42.19 14.02 -52.61
N TRP A 209 42.37 15.15 -51.94
CA TRP A 209 42.58 16.45 -52.61
C TRP A 209 43.97 16.64 -53.24
N ARG A 210 44.91 15.70 -53.03
CA ARG A 210 46.24 15.76 -53.66
C ARG A 210 46.35 14.92 -54.94
N SER A 211 45.32 14.16 -55.29
CA SER A 211 45.35 13.27 -56.46
C SER A 211 44.82 13.93 -57.74
N ASP A 212 44.16 15.10 -57.63
CA ASP A 212 43.50 15.77 -58.77
C ASP A 212 44.22 17.05 -59.25
N CYS A 213 45.45 17.29 -58.81
CA CYS A 213 46.32 18.31 -59.39
C CYS A 213 47.66 17.67 -59.73
N TRP A 214 47.80 17.16 -60.96
CA TRP A 214 48.97 17.18 -61.88
C TRP A 214 48.73 16.17 -63.01
#